data_AF-A0A7C7LU48-F1
#
_entry.id   AF-A0A7C7LU48-F1
#
_cell.length_a   1.000
_cell.length_b   1.000
_cell.length_c   1.000
_cell.angle_alpha   90.00
_cell.angle_beta   90.00
_cell.angle_gamma   90.00
#
_symmetry.space_group_name_H-M   'P 1'
#
loop_
_entity.id
_entity.type
_entity.pdbx_description
1 polymer ?
#
loop_
_entity_poly.entity_id
_entity_poly.type
_entity_poly.pdbx_seq_one_letter_code
_entity_poly.pdbx_strand_id
1 'polypeptide(L)'
;MLESVRNIFPDFPDSTPKSTVSFPCSDKKITLRSEGLSLANFLSIAAQQRVLDTALDSMSKHLDKDKGKFSISRQAALAEKISFCRLDESVLGGIITITLKGLELNEWIEEATWHPGRDEFPRKVCDELSMSEDGEAITWID
;
A
#
# COMPACT_ATOMS: atom_id res chain seq x y z
N MET A 1 4.47 -10.42 -12.86
CA MET A 1 3.77 -10.48 -11.55
C MET A 1 4.76 -10.49 -10.40
N LEU A 2 5.73 -11.42 -10.37
CA LEU A 2 6.75 -11.41 -9.31
C LEU A 2 7.53 -10.10 -9.26
N GLU A 3 7.98 -9.64 -10.43
CA GLU A 3 8.72 -8.38 -10.59
C GLU A 3 8.00 -7.19 -9.95
N SER A 4 6.72 -6.97 -10.27
CA SER A 4 5.93 -5.90 -9.64
C SER A 4 5.86 -6.00 -8.11
N VAL A 5 5.88 -7.21 -7.53
CA VAL A 5 5.92 -7.36 -6.07
C VAL A 5 7.32 -7.04 -5.54
N ARG A 6 8.38 -7.54 -6.20
CA ARG A 6 9.79 -7.33 -5.80
C ARG A 6 10.27 -5.89 -5.94
N ASN A 7 9.73 -5.14 -6.90
CA ASN A 7 10.01 -3.71 -7.05
C ASN A 7 9.60 -2.91 -5.79
N ILE A 8 8.58 -3.39 -5.06
CA ILE A 8 8.11 -2.76 -3.82
C ILE A 8 8.63 -3.49 -2.58
N PHE A 9 8.72 -4.83 -2.62
CA PHE A 9 9.17 -5.70 -1.53
C PHE A 9 10.33 -6.59 -2.00
N PRO A 10 11.57 -6.09 -2.00
CA PRO A 10 12.73 -6.79 -2.58
C PRO A 10 12.98 -8.17 -1.96
N ASP A 11 12.67 -8.33 -0.67
CA ASP A 11 12.86 -9.57 0.09
C ASP A 11 11.80 -10.65 -0.24
N PHE A 12 10.89 -10.40 -1.18
CA PHE A 12 9.86 -11.37 -1.54
C PHE A 12 10.48 -12.63 -2.16
N PRO A 13 10.22 -13.83 -1.58
CA PRO A 13 10.88 -15.07 -1.99
C PRO A 13 10.50 -15.50 -3.41
N ASP A 14 11.41 -16.22 -4.06
CA ASP A 14 11.17 -16.79 -5.39
C ASP A 14 10.33 -18.08 -5.28
N SER A 15 9.09 -17.93 -4.85
CA SER A 15 8.15 -19.05 -4.67
C SER A 15 7.11 -19.11 -5.79
N THR A 16 7.27 -18.32 -6.85
CA THR A 16 6.28 -18.32 -7.94
C THR A 16 6.29 -19.66 -8.68
N PRO A 17 5.13 -20.33 -8.82
CA PRO A 17 5.01 -21.39 -9.80
C PRO A 17 5.33 -20.78 -11.17
N LYS A 18 6.27 -21.38 -11.90
CA LYS A 18 6.52 -21.05 -13.31
C LYS A 18 5.28 -21.42 -14.12
N SER A 19 4.31 -20.51 -14.18
CA SER A 19 3.13 -20.67 -15.00
C SER A 19 3.44 -20.19 -16.41
N THR A 20 3.64 -21.13 -17.33
CA THR A 20 3.56 -20.86 -18.77
C THR A 20 2.09 -20.73 -19.14
N VAL A 21 1.51 -19.57 -18.88
CA VAL A 21 0.15 -19.26 -19.33
C VAL A 21 0.21 -18.70 -20.75
N SER A 22 -0.43 -19.40 -21.69
CA SER A 22 -0.66 -18.91 -23.04
C SER A 22 -2.00 -18.18 -23.12
N PHE A 23 -2.10 -17.20 -24.00
CA PHE A 23 -3.36 -16.50 -24.24
C PHE A 23 -4.31 -17.36 -25.10
N PRO A 24 -5.64 -17.35 -24.84
CA PRO A 24 -6.33 -16.68 -23.74
C PRO A 24 -6.13 -17.41 -22.41
N CYS A 25 -5.81 -16.63 -21.38
CA CYS A 25 -5.57 -17.14 -20.03
C CYS A 25 -6.92 -17.38 -19.34
N SER A 26 -7.21 -18.61 -18.90
CA SER A 26 -8.35 -18.88 -18.01
C SER A 26 -8.22 -18.06 -16.71
N ASP A 27 -9.33 -17.62 -16.11
CA ASP A 27 -9.44 -16.79 -14.88
C ASP A 27 -8.84 -17.40 -13.58
N LYS A 28 -7.78 -18.19 -13.69
CA LYS A 28 -7.02 -18.69 -12.54
C LYS A 28 -6.27 -17.53 -11.91
N LYS A 29 -6.87 -16.96 -10.85
CA LYS A 29 -6.19 -16.04 -9.94
C LYS A 29 -5.01 -16.75 -9.29
N ILE A 30 -3.79 -16.37 -9.68
CA ILE A 30 -2.58 -16.80 -8.99
C ILE A 30 -2.41 -15.87 -7.80
N THR A 31 -2.47 -16.42 -6.59
CA THR A 31 -2.22 -15.67 -5.35
C THR A 31 -0.81 -15.98 -4.86
N LEU A 32 0.02 -14.95 -4.75
CA LEU A 32 1.32 -15.03 -4.08
C LEU A 32 1.18 -14.49 -2.67
N ARG A 33 1.75 -15.20 -1.70
CA ARG A 33 1.71 -14.79 -0.29
C ARG A 33 3.07 -15.06 0.35
N SER A 34 3.55 -14.07 1.07
CA SER A 34 4.71 -14.15 1.96
C SER A 34 4.44 -13.31 3.19
N GLU A 35 5.07 -13.66 4.31
CA GLU A 35 4.95 -12.97 5.59
C GLU A 35 6.33 -12.52 6.07
N GLY A 36 6.39 -11.55 6.98
CA GLY A 36 7.66 -11.06 7.56
C GLY A 36 8.52 -10.25 6.59
N LEU A 37 7.92 -9.58 5.59
CA LEU A 37 8.63 -8.74 4.64
C LEU A 37 8.90 -7.34 5.22
N SER A 38 10.03 -6.75 4.86
CA SER A 38 10.35 -5.36 5.21
C SER A 38 9.46 -4.36 4.47
N LEU A 39 9.02 -3.30 5.16
CA LEU A 39 8.34 -2.15 4.56
C LEU A 39 9.29 -1.01 4.16
N ALA A 40 10.60 -1.13 4.42
CA ALA A 40 11.55 -0.03 4.24
C ALA A 40 11.56 0.53 2.82
N ASN A 41 11.60 -0.35 1.81
CA ASN A 41 11.60 0.08 0.40
C ASN A 41 10.27 0.75 0.01
N PHE A 42 9.14 0.19 0.44
CA PHE A 42 7.82 0.80 0.24
C PHE A 42 7.75 2.22 0.82
N LEU A 43 8.16 2.41 2.08
CA LEU A 43 8.15 3.72 2.73
C LEU A 43 9.11 4.71 2.04
N SER A 44 10.26 4.24 1.56
CA SER A 44 11.20 5.06 0.80
C SER A 44 10.60 5.57 -0.50
N ILE A 45 9.94 4.70 -1.28
CA ILE A 45 9.26 5.08 -2.52
C ILE A 45 8.12 6.07 -2.21
N ALA A 46 7.33 5.81 -1.17
CA ALA A 46 6.22 6.70 -0.78
C ALA A 46 6.71 8.10 -0.39
N ALA A 47 7.83 8.18 0.34
CA ALA A 47 8.50 9.44 0.68
C ALA A 47 9.00 10.18 -0.57
N GLN A 48 9.67 9.48 -1.48
CA GLN A 48 10.16 10.06 -2.74
C GLN A 48 9.01 10.60 -3.61
N GLN A 49 7.88 9.89 -3.64
CA GLN A 49 6.68 10.30 -4.36
C GLN A 49 5.85 11.36 -3.61
N ARG A 50 6.21 11.71 -2.37
CA ARG A 50 5.47 12.64 -1.49
C ARG A 50 4.02 12.22 -1.24
N VAL A 51 3.79 10.91 -1.08
CA VAL A 51 2.46 10.33 -0.83
C VAL A 51 2.34 9.72 0.57
N LEU A 52 3.14 10.18 1.54
CA LEU A 52 3.13 9.66 2.91
C LEU A 52 1.84 9.97 3.67
N ASP A 53 1.16 11.09 3.38
CA ASP A 53 -0.18 11.35 3.91
C ASP A 53 -1.22 10.37 3.36
N THR A 54 -1.19 10.10 2.06
CA THR A 54 -2.06 9.06 1.47
C THR A 54 -1.72 7.67 2.00
N ALA A 55 -0.45 7.42 2.33
CA ALA A 55 -0.02 6.18 2.98
C ALA A 55 -0.59 6.07 4.40
N LEU A 56 -0.50 7.14 5.20
CA LEU A 56 -1.12 7.22 6.54
C LEU A 56 -2.61 6.87 6.43
N ASP A 57 -3.32 7.52 5.53
CA ASP A 57 -4.77 7.33 5.37
C ASP A 57 -5.08 5.90 4.93
N SER A 58 -4.42 5.42 3.88
CA SER A 58 -4.69 4.09 3.33
C SER A 58 -4.34 2.96 4.29
N MET A 59 -3.24 3.10 5.05
CA MET A 59 -2.78 2.10 6.01
C MET A 59 -3.66 2.05 7.25
N SER A 60 -4.27 3.17 7.64
CA SER A 60 -5.10 3.28 8.84
C SER A 60 -6.60 3.07 8.61
N LYS A 61 -7.11 3.28 7.38
CA LYS A 61 -8.54 3.20 7.03
C LYS A 61 -9.24 1.90 7.42
N HIS A 62 -8.51 0.78 7.43
CA HIS A 62 -9.04 -0.54 7.82
C HIS A 62 -8.24 -1.16 8.96
N LEU A 63 -7.83 -0.33 9.92
CA LEU A 63 -7.10 -0.77 11.09
C LEU A 63 -8.05 -1.28 12.17
N ASP A 64 -7.78 -2.48 12.68
CA ASP A 64 -8.36 -3.03 13.90
C ASP A 64 -7.22 -3.35 14.87
N LYS A 65 -7.04 -2.50 15.90
CA LYS A 65 -6.00 -2.53 16.95
C LYS A 65 -4.60 -2.92 16.49
N ASP A 66 -4.37 -4.20 16.24
CA ASP A 66 -3.08 -4.81 15.92
C ASP A 66 -2.95 -5.25 14.46
N LYS A 67 -3.94 -4.96 13.60
CA LYS A 67 -3.97 -5.40 12.21
C LYS A 67 -4.50 -4.33 11.26
N GLY A 68 -3.79 -4.11 10.15
CA GLY A 68 -4.20 -3.21 9.07
C GLY A 68 -4.20 -3.90 7.71
N LYS A 69 -4.98 -3.37 6.77
CA LYS A 69 -5.04 -3.91 5.40
C LYS A 69 -5.23 -2.77 4.39
N PHE A 70 -4.42 -2.77 3.34
CA PHE A 70 -4.52 -1.82 2.23
C PHE A 70 -4.11 -2.47 0.91
N SER A 71 -4.34 -1.79 -0.21
CA SER A 71 -3.96 -2.30 -1.54
C SER A 71 -3.31 -1.23 -2.40
N ILE A 72 -2.44 -1.68 -3.30
CA ILE A 72 -1.79 -0.83 -4.32
C ILE A 72 -1.96 -1.42 -5.71
N SER A 73 -1.86 -0.58 -6.74
CA SER A 73 -1.91 -1.00 -8.15
C SER A 73 -0.68 -1.84 -8.50
N ARG A 74 -0.91 -3.03 -9.10
CA ARG A 74 0.18 -3.86 -9.62
C ARG A 74 0.91 -3.20 -10.79
N GLN A 75 0.21 -2.40 -11.59
CA GLN A 75 0.80 -1.69 -12.73
C GLN A 75 1.71 -0.56 -12.27
N ALA A 76 1.30 0.21 -11.25
CA ALA A 76 2.16 1.21 -10.64
C ALA A 76 3.41 0.54 -10.03
N ALA A 77 3.22 -0.56 -9.31
CA ALA A 77 4.32 -1.31 -8.69
C ALA A 77 5.31 -1.87 -9.72
N LEU A 78 4.84 -2.30 -10.90
CA LEU A 78 5.69 -2.70 -12.01
C LEU A 78 6.59 -1.55 -12.49
N ALA A 79 6.10 -0.31 -12.44
CA ALA A 79 6.85 0.89 -12.77
C ALA A 79 7.61 1.51 -11.57
N GLU A 80 7.82 0.74 -10.49
CA GLU A 80 8.49 1.18 -9.26
C GLU A 80 7.80 2.36 -8.56
N LYS A 81 6.47 2.43 -8.68
CA LYS A 81 5.63 3.48 -8.08
C LYS A 81 4.60 2.89 -7.14
N ILE A 82 4.21 3.68 -6.16
CA ILE A 82 3.07 3.42 -5.29
C ILE A 82 1.86 4.20 -5.80
N SER A 83 0.75 3.49 -5.95
CA SER A 83 -0.57 4.06 -6.20
C SER A 83 -1.54 3.24 -5.36
N PHE A 84 -2.12 3.88 -4.34
CA PHE A 84 -3.12 3.25 -3.49
C PHE A 84 -4.40 3.01 -4.29
N CYS A 85 -5.07 1.89 -4.02
CA CYS A 85 -6.35 1.53 -4.61
C CYS A 85 -7.33 1.20 -3.48
N ARG A 86 -8.64 1.34 -3.74
CA ARG A 86 -9.62 0.89 -2.74
C ARG A 86 -9.47 -0.62 -2.55
N LEU A 87 -9.74 -1.09 -1.34
CA LEU A 87 -9.92 -2.52 -1.14
C LEU A 87 -11.05 -2.98 -2.08
N ASP A 88 -10.81 -4.12 -2.73
CA ASP A 88 -11.80 -4.81 -3.54
C ASP A 88 -12.10 -4.15 -4.91
N GLU A 89 -11.36 -3.10 -5.26
CA GLU A 89 -11.43 -2.46 -6.57
C GLU A 89 -10.85 -3.35 -7.68
N SER A 90 -11.58 -3.47 -8.79
CA SER A 90 -11.10 -4.18 -9.98
C SER A 90 -10.29 -3.25 -10.88
N VAL A 91 -9.02 -3.07 -10.54
CA VAL A 91 -8.07 -2.25 -11.33
C VAL A 91 -7.51 -3.06 -12.50
N LEU A 92 -7.36 -2.41 -13.67
CA LEU A 92 -6.71 -3.03 -14.82
C LEU A 92 -5.29 -3.50 -14.45
N GLY A 93 -5.01 -4.78 -14.70
CA GLY A 93 -3.75 -5.40 -14.31
C GLY A 93 -3.73 -5.93 -12.87
N GLY A 94 -4.73 -5.66 -12.04
CA GLY A 94 -4.86 -6.21 -10.69
C GLY A 94 -4.13 -5.42 -9.61
N ILE A 95 -4.31 -5.87 -8.37
CA ILE A 95 -3.83 -5.20 -7.15
C ILE A 95 -2.85 -6.08 -6.39
N ILE A 96 -2.03 -5.45 -5.54
CA ILE A 96 -1.24 -6.10 -4.51
C ILE A 96 -1.88 -5.73 -3.17
N THR A 97 -2.32 -6.72 -2.40
CA THR A 97 -2.90 -6.51 -1.08
C THR A 97 -1.84 -6.73 -0.01
N ILE A 98 -1.72 -5.76 0.89
CA ILE A 98 -0.76 -5.77 2.00
C ILE A 98 -1.54 -5.88 3.31
N THR A 99 -1.07 -6.73 4.21
CA THR A 99 -1.61 -6.86 5.57
C THR A 99 -0.50 -6.59 6.56
N LEU A 100 -0.74 -5.63 7.46
CA LEU A 100 0.14 -5.30 8.56
C LEU A 100 -0.38 -5.93 9.83
N LYS A 101 0.54 -6.40 10.68
CA LYS A 101 0.25 -6.90 12.01
C LYS A 101 1.33 -6.45 12.97
N GLY A 102 0.96 -5.93 14.13
CA GLY A 102 1.90 -5.47 15.14
C GLY A 102 1.18 -4.88 16.35
N LEU A 103 1.88 -4.79 17.48
CA LEU A 103 1.39 -4.03 18.63
C LEU A 103 1.51 -2.54 18.33
N GLU A 104 0.58 -1.73 18.87
CA GLU A 104 0.62 -0.26 18.74
C GLU A 104 0.74 0.17 17.26
N LEU A 105 -0.05 -0.49 16.41
CA LEU A 105 0.06 -0.33 14.96
C LEU A 105 -0.37 1.07 14.50
N ASN A 106 -1.25 1.75 15.27
CA ASN A 106 -1.59 3.15 15.03
C ASN A 106 -0.35 4.04 15.12
N GLU A 107 0.31 4.01 16.27
CA GLU A 107 1.47 4.82 16.60
C GLU A 107 2.61 4.51 15.63
N TRP A 108 2.81 3.22 15.33
CA TRP A 108 3.80 2.82 14.34
C TRP A 108 3.52 3.38 12.94
N ILE A 109 2.25 3.40 12.48
CA ILE A 109 1.89 3.98 11.18
C ILE A 109 2.12 5.50 11.17
N GLU A 110 1.79 6.21 12.25
CA GLU A 110 2.03 7.66 12.35
C GLU A 110 3.52 7.97 12.21
N GLU A 111 4.37 7.28 12.97
CA GLU A 111 5.82 7.46 12.93
C GLU A 111 6.41 7.03 11.57
N ALA A 112 5.98 5.91 11.02
CA ALA A 112 6.48 5.39 9.75
C ALA A 112 6.12 6.29 8.55
N THR A 113 5.06 7.09 8.67
CA THR A 113 4.58 8.00 7.63
C THR A 113 4.89 9.47 7.91
N TRP A 114 5.61 9.76 8.99
CA TRP A 114 5.96 11.12 9.33
C TRP A 114 6.89 11.74 8.28
N HIS A 115 6.68 13.03 8.00
CA HIS A 115 7.57 13.85 7.20
C HIS A 115 7.54 15.31 7.70
N PRO A 116 8.58 16.13 7.38
CA PRO A 116 8.72 17.48 7.95
C PRO A 116 7.57 18.44 7.70
N GLY A 117 6.76 18.20 6.65
CA GLY A 117 5.55 19.01 6.39
C GLY A 117 4.52 18.95 7.53
N ARG A 118 4.57 17.90 8.37
CA ARG A 118 3.70 17.75 9.53
C ARG A 118 4.12 18.56 10.76
N ASP A 119 5.31 19.17 10.75
CA ASP A 119 5.68 20.14 11.79
C ASP A 119 4.80 21.40 11.69
N GLU A 120 4.43 21.77 10.46
CA GLU A 120 3.56 22.92 10.18
C GLU A 120 2.08 22.51 10.16
N PHE A 121 1.76 21.33 9.61
CA PHE A 121 0.40 20.79 9.53
C PHE A 121 0.31 19.37 10.13
N PRO A 122 0.16 19.25 11.46
CA PRO A 122 0.10 17.94 12.13
C PRO A 122 -1.05 17.06 11.60
N ARG A 123 -0.74 15.80 11.31
CA ARG A 123 -1.70 14.76 10.90
C ARG A 123 -1.65 13.59 11.88
N LYS A 124 -2.79 12.94 12.11
CA LYS A 124 -2.91 11.73 12.94
C LYS A 124 -3.73 10.66 12.22
N VAL A 125 -3.59 9.42 12.67
CA VAL A 125 -4.48 8.35 12.23
C VAL A 125 -5.94 8.73 12.49
N CYS A 126 -6.78 8.62 11.46
CA CYS A 126 -8.21 8.93 11.51
C CYS A 126 -8.53 10.39 11.92
N ASP A 127 -7.69 11.35 11.54
CA ASP A 127 -7.98 12.77 11.71
C ASP A 127 -9.07 13.28 10.73
N GLU A 128 -9.55 14.50 10.95
CA GLU A 128 -10.60 15.14 10.12
C GLU A 128 -10.14 15.45 8.68
N LEU A 129 -8.84 15.30 8.40
CA LEU A 129 -8.22 15.55 7.09
C LEU A 129 -7.91 14.24 6.34
N SER A 130 -8.35 13.11 6.88
CA SER A 130 -8.16 11.79 6.29
C SER A 130 -8.88 11.68 4.94
N MET A 131 -8.23 11.04 3.97
CA MET A 131 -8.83 10.73 2.66
C MET A 131 -10.23 10.13 2.80
N SER A 132 -11.16 10.58 1.97
CA SER A 132 -12.56 10.15 2.05
C SER A 132 -12.73 8.64 1.79
N GLU A 133 -13.90 8.10 2.09
CA GLU A 133 -14.25 6.73 1.71
C GLU A 133 -14.03 6.49 0.22
N ASP A 134 -14.21 7.55 -0.58
CA ASP A 134 -14.11 7.49 -2.01
C ASP A 134 -12.68 7.62 -2.59
N GLY A 135 -11.67 7.78 -1.75
CA GLY A 135 -10.29 7.93 -2.20
C GLY A 135 -9.98 9.32 -2.77
N GLU A 136 -10.91 10.26 -2.64
CA GLU A 136 -10.66 11.67 -2.95
C GLU A 136 -9.94 12.34 -1.78
N ALA A 137 -8.91 13.12 -2.10
CA ALA A 137 -8.25 13.96 -1.11
C ALA A 137 -9.21 15.08 -0.68
N ILE A 138 -9.29 15.35 0.62
CA ILE A 138 -9.99 16.52 1.13
C ILE A 138 -9.16 17.75 0.74
N THR A 139 -9.72 18.63 -0.09
CA THR A 139 -9.12 19.92 -0.43
C THR A 139 -9.23 20.88 0.75
N TRP A 140 -8.12 21.55 1.08
CA TRP A 140 -8.09 22.67 2.02
C TRP A 140 -9.06 23.77 1.55
N ILE A 141 -9.94 24.23 2.44
CA ILE A 141 -10.71 25.44 2.19
C ILE A 141 -9.82 26.62 2.60
N ASP A 142 -9.56 27.51 1.65
CA ASP A 142 -8.85 28.79 1.85
C ASP A 142 -9.60 29.74 2.80
#